data_AF-A0A8D1Y2P0-F1
#
_entry.id   AF-A0A8D1Y2P0-F1
#
_cell.length_a   1.000
_cell.length_b   1.000
_cell.length_c   1.000
_cell.angle_alpha   90.00
_cell.angle_beta   90.00
_cell.angle_gamma   90.00
#
_symmetry.space_group_name_H-M   'P 1'
#
loop_
_entity.id
_entity.type
_entity.pdbx_description
1 polymer ?
#
loop_
_entity_poly.entity_id
_entity_poly.type
_entity_poly.pdbx_seq_one_letter_code
_entity_poly.pdbx_strand_id
1 'polypeptide(L)'
;MLSFINQKGPLTEGIFRKSASIKACRALKEKLNSGDKVNLDDESVLVVASVLKDFLRNIQGSIFSASLYDKWLGVIDQGNEEEKITATKRLLDQLPRANVVLLRYLFGVLSNIEQHSSSNQMTAYNLSVCIAPSIFCPPNSGISENNFTNKISFVQFLIENCLKIFGEDITSLLGESSMSCDNSDITDSSENPAVTAKPPPEPKPVTQLQNDAKPPPSMGPPSYISITG
;
A
#
# COMPACT_ATOMS: atom_id res chain seq x y z
N MET A 1 -6.27 9.93 -8.98
CA MET A 1 -5.58 8.62 -8.92
C MET A 1 -4.92 8.36 -7.57
N LEU A 2 -3.92 9.14 -7.12
CA LEU A 2 -3.20 8.88 -5.86
C LEU A 2 -4.11 8.83 -4.62
N SER A 3 -5.02 9.79 -4.45
CA SER A 3 -5.99 9.77 -3.34
C SER A 3 -6.85 8.49 -3.33
N PHE A 4 -7.34 8.05 -4.49
CA PHE A 4 -8.10 6.81 -4.62
C PHE A 4 -7.28 5.57 -4.24
N ILE A 5 -6.01 5.51 -4.69
CA ILE A 5 -5.09 4.44 -4.30
C ILE A 5 -4.77 4.51 -2.81
N ASN A 6 -4.66 5.70 -2.22
CA ASN A 6 -4.43 5.87 -0.78
C ASN A 6 -5.56 5.24 0.05
N GLN A 7 -6.80 5.39 -0.40
CA GLN A 7 -7.98 4.88 0.29
C GLN A 7 -8.18 3.37 0.09
N LYS A 8 -7.99 2.86 -1.13
CA LYS A 8 -8.31 1.45 -1.48
C LYS A 8 -7.09 0.52 -1.45
N GLY A 9 -5.90 1.06 -1.68
CA GLY A 9 -4.63 0.32 -1.78
C GLY A 9 -4.27 -0.47 -0.52
N PRO A 10 -4.34 0.11 0.69
CA PRO A 10 -4.05 -0.60 1.93
C PRO A 10 -4.91 -1.87 2.15
N LEU A 11 -6.12 -1.89 1.58
CA LEU A 11 -7.08 -2.99 1.68
C LEU A 11 -6.97 -4.00 0.53
N THR A 12 -6.09 -3.76 -0.45
CA THR A 12 -6.04 -4.54 -1.69
C THR A 12 -4.79 -5.42 -1.73
N GLU A 13 -4.99 -6.72 -1.59
CA GLU A 13 -3.91 -7.70 -1.65
C GLU A 13 -3.15 -7.66 -2.99
N GLY A 14 -1.84 -7.42 -2.92
CA GLY A 14 -0.95 -7.38 -4.07
C GLY A 14 -1.11 -6.13 -4.94
N ILE A 15 -1.57 -5.00 -4.39
CA ILE A 15 -1.59 -3.71 -5.07
C ILE A 15 -0.20 -3.39 -5.68
N PHE A 16 -0.17 -2.85 -6.91
CA PHE A 16 1.01 -2.68 -7.76
C PHE A 16 1.73 -3.95 -8.25
N ARG A 17 1.56 -5.11 -7.59
CA ARG A 17 2.13 -6.40 -8.02
C ARG A 17 1.23 -7.17 -8.98
N LYS A 18 -0.06 -7.32 -8.64
CA LYS A 18 -1.03 -8.09 -9.43
C LYS A 18 -1.33 -7.38 -10.75
N SER A 19 -1.44 -8.16 -11.82
CA SER A 19 -1.78 -7.66 -13.15
C SER A 19 -3.24 -7.21 -13.20
N ALA A 20 -3.48 -6.04 -13.79
CA ALA A 20 -4.82 -5.56 -14.11
C ALA A 20 -5.20 -5.89 -15.56
N SER A 21 -6.50 -5.82 -15.86
CA SER A 21 -6.99 -6.02 -17.23
C SER A 21 -6.39 -4.98 -18.19
N ILE A 22 -5.65 -5.44 -19.20
CA ILE A 22 -5.01 -4.58 -20.20
C ILE A 22 -6.06 -3.72 -20.92
N LYS A 23 -7.22 -4.30 -21.23
CA LYS A 23 -8.34 -3.59 -21.86
C LYS A 23 -8.86 -2.45 -20.97
N ALA A 24 -9.04 -2.72 -19.67
CA ALA A 24 -9.50 -1.71 -18.72
C ALA A 24 -8.45 -0.61 -18.53
N CYS A 25 -7.17 -0.97 -18.42
CA CYS A 25 -6.07 0.00 -18.35
C CYS A 25 -6.03 0.92 -19.57
N ARG A 26 -6.23 0.36 -20.78
CA ARG A 26 -6.28 1.14 -22.01
C ARG A 26 -7.48 2.09 -22.02
N ALA A 27 -8.67 1.58 -21.70
CA ALA A 27 -9.89 2.40 -21.66
C ALA A 27 -9.77 3.55 -20.65
N LEU A 28 -9.25 3.27 -19.44
CA LEU A 28 -9.04 4.31 -18.42
C LEU A 28 -8.04 5.37 -18.90
N LYS A 29 -6.92 4.98 -19.53
CA LYS A 29 -5.95 5.93 -20.10
C LYS A 29 -6.57 6.80 -21.18
N GLU A 30 -7.35 6.21 -22.09
CA GLU A 30 -8.02 6.96 -23.16
C GLU A 30 -8.96 8.03 -22.59
N LYS A 31 -9.79 7.68 -21.60
CA LYS A 31 -10.67 8.64 -20.89
C LYS A 31 -9.87 9.75 -20.18
N LEU A 32 -8.75 9.41 -19.53
CA LEU A 32 -7.92 10.40 -18.86
C LEU A 32 -7.26 11.36 -19.86
N ASN A 33 -6.82 10.86 -21.01
CA ASN A 33 -6.15 11.64 -22.04
C ASN A 33 -7.10 12.53 -22.86
N SER A 34 -8.37 12.13 -23.02
CA SER A 34 -9.41 12.97 -23.63
C SER A 34 -9.85 14.14 -22.74
N GLY A 35 -9.48 14.12 -21.45
CA GLY A 35 -9.95 15.10 -20.47
C GLY A 35 -11.36 14.80 -19.95
N ASP A 36 -11.88 13.60 -20.19
CA ASP A 36 -13.19 13.20 -19.69
C ASP A 36 -13.19 13.14 -18.16
N LYS A 37 -14.35 13.45 -17.57
CA LYS A 37 -14.55 13.22 -16.13
C LYS A 37 -14.61 11.72 -15.88
N VAL A 38 -13.57 11.18 -15.25
CA VAL A 38 -13.51 9.78 -14.84
C VAL A 38 -13.95 9.65 -13.39
N ASN A 39 -15.01 8.87 -13.16
CA ASN A 39 -15.33 8.37 -11.84
C ASN A 39 -14.42 7.16 -11.52
N LEU A 40 -13.48 7.33 -10.58
CA LEU A 40 -12.54 6.25 -10.24
C LEU A 40 -13.18 5.15 -9.39
N ASP A 41 -14.31 5.40 -8.74
CA ASP A 41 -15.02 4.38 -7.96
C ASP A 41 -15.60 3.25 -8.83
N ASP A 42 -15.81 3.51 -10.13
CA ASP A 42 -16.23 2.49 -11.11
C ASP A 42 -15.06 1.64 -11.62
N GLU A 43 -13.82 2.02 -11.30
CA GLU A 43 -12.60 1.39 -11.80
C GLU A 43 -11.95 0.54 -10.69
N SER A 44 -11.37 -0.60 -11.07
CA SER A 44 -10.58 -1.40 -10.12
C SER A 44 -9.33 -0.63 -9.69
N VAL A 45 -9.02 -0.60 -8.39
CA VAL A 45 -7.79 0.01 -7.88
C VAL A 45 -6.51 -0.59 -8.51
N LEU A 46 -6.54 -1.87 -8.92
CA LEU A 46 -5.42 -2.50 -9.65
C LEU A 46 -5.24 -1.86 -11.04
N VAL A 47 -6.33 -1.50 -11.71
CA VAL A 47 -6.32 -0.78 -13.00
C VAL A 47 -5.76 0.62 -12.78
N VAL A 48 -6.26 1.36 -11.79
CA VAL A 48 -5.78 2.72 -11.47
C VAL A 48 -4.29 2.72 -11.11
N ALA A 49 -3.83 1.75 -10.31
CA ALA A 49 -2.42 1.58 -9.96
C ALA A 49 -1.55 1.23 -11.17
N SER A 50 -2.04 0.38 -12.08
CA SER A 50 -1.33 0.03 -13.32
C SER A 50 -1.20 1.23 -14.26
N VAL A 51 -2.25 2.05 -14.37
CA VAL A 51 -2.23 3.30 -15.14
C VAL A 51 -1.30 4.33 -14.50
N LEU A 52 -1.26 4.43 -13.17
CA LEU A 52 -0.29 5.29 -12.47
C LEU A 52 1.16 4.88 -12.76
N LYS A 53 1.49 3.58 -12.69
CA LYS A 53 2.83 3.08 -13.05
C LYS A 53 3.20 3.44 -14.49
N ASP A 54 2.24 3.33 -15.40
CA ASP A 54 2.43 3.69 -16.79
C ASP A 54 2.66 5.20 -16.98
N PHE A 55 1.89 6.03 -16.30
CA PHE A 55 2.07 7.48 -16.29
C PHE A 55 3.50 7.84 -15.84
N LEU A 56 3.95 7.29 -14.71
CA LEU A 56 5.30 7.55 -14.18
C LEU A 56 6.40 7.15 -15.17
N ARG A 57 6.26 5.99 -15.82
CA ARG A 57 7.24 5.48 -16.79
C ARG A 57 7.34 6.37 -18.04
N ASN A 58 6.24 7.01 -18.43
CA ASN A 58 6.16 7.86 -19.62
C ASN A 58 6.56 9.32 -19.36
N ILE A 59 6.94 9.70 -18.13
CA ILE A 59 7.49 11.02 -17.84
C ILE A 59 8.83 11.17 -18.56
N GLN A 60 8.91 12.14 -19.49
CA GLN A 60 10.14 12.44 -20.20
C GLN A 60 11.26 12.81 -19.22
N GLY A 61 12.42 12.18 -19.37
CA GLY A 61 13.57 12.44 -18.50
C GLY A 61 13.44 11.85 -17.09
N SER A 62 12.45 11.01 -16.79
CA SER A 62 12.20 10.39 -15.47
C SER A 62 11.73 11.37 -14.38
N ILE A 63 10.86 10.89 -13.47
CA ILE A 63 10.39 11.67 -12.32
C ILE A 63 11.55 12.11 -11.40
N PHE A 64 12.61 11.31 -11.32
CA PHE A 64 13.82 11.59 -10.55
C PHE A 64 14.88 12.39 -11.33
N SER A 65 14.58 12.84 -12.55
CA SER A 65 15.53 13.44 -13.49
C SER A 65 16.70 12.51 -13.86
N ALA A 66 16.81 12.18 -15.14
CA ALA A 66 17.87 11.32 -15.67
C ALA A 66 19.28 11.89 -15.40
N SER A 67 19.42 13.22 -15.32
CA SER A 67 20.70 13.88 -15.00
C SER A 67 21.18 13.66 -13.56
N LEU A 68 20.30 13.27 -12.64
CA LEU A 68 20.63 13.01 -11.23
C LEU A 68 20.70 11.51 -10.92
N TYR A 69 20.47 10.65 -11.92
CA TYR A 69 20.33 9.22 -11.75
C TYR A 69 21.47 8.57 -10.95
N ASP A 70 22.73 8.80 -11.34
CA ASP A 70 23.88 8.20 -10.64
C ASP A 70 24.02 8.74 -9.21
N LYS A 71 23.64 10.00 -8.98
CA LYS A 71 23.66 10.59 -7.63
C LYS A 71 22.63 9.94 -6.72
N TRP A 72 21.43 9.64 -7.23
CA TRP A 72 20.41 8.91 -6.48
C TRP A 72 20.89 7.52 -6.07
N LEU A 73 21.50 6.79 -7.02
CA LEU A 73 22.00 5.44 -6.74
C LEU A 73 23.20 5.45 -5.79
N GLY A 74 24.02 6.51 -5.82
CA GLY A 74 25.12 6.67 -4.86
C GLY A 74 24.69 7.03 -3.44
N VAL A 75 23.41 7.34 -3.19
CA VAL A 75 22.93 7.63 -1.82
C VAL A 75 23.05 6.40 -0.93
N ILE A 76 22.75 5.20 -1.43
CA ILE A 76 22.69 4.00 -0.60
C ILE A 76 24.06 3.60 -0.03
N ASP A 77 25.15 4.04 -0.67
CA ASP A 77 26.53 3.80 -0.28
C ASP A 77 27.07 4.86 0.70
N GLN A 78 26.29 5.90 1.02
CA GLN A 78 26.67 6.91 2.02
C GLN A 78 26.44 6.39 3.43
N GLY A 79 27.22 6.84 4.41
CA GLY A 79 27.40 6.20 5.72
C GLY A 79 26.12 5.77 6.46
N ASN A 80 25.67 6.57 7.43
CA ASN A 80 24.51 6.20 8.26
C ASN A 80 23.17 6.65 7.66
N GLU A 81 22.06 6.26 8.27
CA GLU A 81 20.71 6.58 7.77
C GLU A 81 20.47 8.09 7.66
N GLU A 82 20.89 8.87 8.64
CA GLU A 82 20.74 10.32 8.70
C GLU A 82 21.50 11.03 7.58
N GLU A 83 22.69 10.55 7.25
CA GLU A 83 23.49 11.01 6.11
C GLU A 83 22.76 10.73 4.79
N LYS A 84 22.19 9.53 4.63
CA LYS A 84 21.39 9.17 3.44
C LYS A 84 20.14 10.03 3.30
N ILE A 85 19.44 10.30 4.40
CA ILE A 85 18.26 11.20 4.42
C ILE A 85 18.68 12.60 3.99
N THR A 86 19.77 13.12 4.55
CA THR A 86 20.29 14.45 4.25
C THR A 86 20.70 14.57 2.77
N ALA A 87 21.39 13.58 2.24
CA ALA A 87 21.77 13.53 0.83
C ALA A 87 20.55 13.46 -0.09
N THR A 88 19.54 12.65 0.27
CA THR A 88 18.27 12.56 -0.46
C THR A 88 17.57 13.92 -0.52
N LYS A 89 17.44 14.63 0.61
CA LYS A 89 16.82 15.96 0.66
C LYS A 89 17.54 16.96 -0.25
N ARG A 90 18.88 17.00 -0.20
CA ARG A 90 19.69 17.87 -1.08
C ARG A 90 19.50 17.59 -2.57
N LEU A 91 19.23 16.34 -2.95
CA LEU A 91 18.92 15.98 -4.33
C LEU A 91 17.47 16.34 -4.71
N LEU A 92 16.52 16.21 -3.77
CA LEU A 92 15.14 16.67 -3.98
C LEU A 92 15.09 18.18 -4.24
N ASP A 93 15.92 18.98 -3.56
CA ASP A 93 16.02 20.43 -3.75
C ASP A 93 16.50 20.82 -5.17
N GLN A 94 17.13 19.90 -5.90
CA GLN A 94 17.58 20.10 -7.29
C GLN A 94 16.51 19.72 -8.32
N LEU A 95 15.40 19.11 -7.90
CA LEU A 95 14.31 18.72 -8.80
C LEU A 95 13.34 19.88 -9.04
N PRO A 96 12.65 19.90 -10.21
CA PRO A 96 11.52 20.80 -10.41
C PRO A 96 10.45 20.59 -9.33
N ARG A 97 9.84 21.68 -8.86
CA ARG A 97 8.83 21.65 -7.80
C ARG A 97 7.70 20.65 -8.06
N ALA A 98 7.24 20.55 -9.32
CA ALA A 98 6.18 19.61 -9.70
C ALA A 98 6.59 18.14 -9.44
N ASN A 99 7.83 17.78 -9.72
CA ASN A 99 8.37 16.45 -9.47
C ASN A 99 8.42 16.15 -7.97
N VAL A 100 8.95 17.09 -7.17
CA VAL A 100 9.02 16.94 -5.70
C VAL A 100 7.63 16.75 -5.10
N VAL A 101 6.65 17.55 -5.54
CA VAL A 101 5.26 17.42 -5.09
C VAL A 101 4.69 16.05 -5.43
N LEU A 102 4.88 15.58 -6.67
CA LEU A 102 4.39 14.26 -7.08
C LEU A 102 5.09 13.13 -6.31
N LEU A 103 6.41 13.21 -6.11
CA LEU A 103 7.18 12.24 -5.33
C LEU A 103 6.69 12.18 -3.87
N ARG A 104 6.47 13.35 -3.26
CA ARG A 104 5.90 13.46 -1.92
C ARG A 104 4.57 12.69 -1.85
N TYR A 105 3.58 13.02 -2.67
CA TYR A 105 2.31 12.28 -2.65
C TYR A 105 2.46 10.79 -2.97
N LEU A 106 3.32 10.42 -3.93
CA LEU A 106 3.55 9.02 -4.29
C LEU A 106 4.10 8.22 -3.11
N PHE A 107 5.18 8.68 -2.48
CA PHE A 107 5.81 7.97 -1.37
C PHE A 107 4.94 7.98 -0.10
N GLY A 108 4.13 9.03 0.10
CA GLY A 108 3.11 9.01 1.15
C GLY A 108 2.10 7.88 0.98
N VAL A 109 1.58 7.68 -0.25
CA VAL A 109 0.68 6.57 -0.56
C VAL A 109 1.36 5.22 -0.39
N LEU A 110 2.61 5.08 -0.85
CA LEU A 110 3.36 3.83 -0.72
C LEU A 110 3.65 3.48 0.75
N SER A 111 4.01 4.47 1.56
CA SER A 111 4.21 4.30 3.00
C SER A 111 2.92 3.86 3.70
N ASN A 112 1.78 4.45 3.36
CA ASN A 112 0.49 4.01 3.91
C ASN A 112 0.14 2.56 3.53
N ILE A 113 0.39 2.15 2.28
CA ILE A 113 0.19 0.75 1.85
C ILE A 113 1.11 -0.19 2.63
N GLU A 114 2.38 0.19 2.80
CA GLU A 114 3.39 -0.59 3.50
C GLU A 114 3.03 -0.83 4.98
N GLN A 115 2.48 0.17 5.66
CA GLN A 115 1.99 0.04 7.05
C GLN A 115 0.89 -1.03 7.19
N HIS A 116 0.20 -1.36 6.11
CA HIS A 116 -0.85 -2.39 6.06
C HIS A 116 -0.38 -3.69 5.37
N SER A 117 0.94 -3.87 5.23
CA SER A 117 1.55 -5.00 4.51
C SER A 117 1.18 -6.37 5.07
N SER A 118 0.84 -6.48 6.36
CA SER A 118 0.34 -7.72 6.96
C SER A 118 -0.96 -8.22 6.31
N SER A 119 -1.79 -7.32 5.81
CA SER A 119 -3.02 -7.64 5.10
C SER A 119 -2.79 -7.69 3.58
N ASN A 120 -2.25 -6.62 3.01
CA ASN A 120 -2.14 -6.50 1.55
C ASN A 120 -0.92 -7.20 0.93
N GLN A 121 -0.01 -7.77 1.74
CA GLN A 121 1.19 -8.49 1.31
C GLN A 121 2.26 -7.64 0.59
N MET A 122 2.19 -6.32 0.70
CA MET A 122 3.12 -5.40 0.03
C MET A 122 4.02 -4.67 1.04
N THR A 123 5.13 -5.31 1.44
CA THR A 123 6.21 -4.68 2.22
C THR A 123 6.93 -3.59 1.41
N ALA A 124 7.76 -2.76 2.09
CA ALA A 124 8.57 -1.74 1.42
C ALA A 124 9.40 -2.33 0.26
N TYR A 125 10.01 -3.49 0.48
CA TYR A 125 10.74 -4.24 -0.55
C TYR A 125 9.83 -4.70 -1.71
N ASN A 126 8.65 -5.27 -1.42
CA ASN A 126 7.75 -5.74 -2.49
C ASN A 126 7.25 -4.57 -3.35
N LEU A 127 6.96 -3.43 -2.72
CA LEU A 127 6.57 -2.19 -3.41
C LEU A 127 7.73 -1.64 -4.24
N SER A 128 8.95 -1.61 -3.69
CA SER A 128 10.11 -1.08 -4.40
C SER A 128 10.44 -1.87 -5.67
N VAL A 129 10.36 -3.20 -5.63
CA VAL A 129 10.50 -4.07 -6.80
C VAL A 129 9.46 -3.72 -7.89
N CYS A 130 8.22 -3.44 -7.50
CA CYS A 130 7.13 -3.16 -8.45
C CYS A 130 7.18 -1.74 -9.03
N ILE A 131 7.63 -0.75 -8.25
CA ILE A 131 7.58 0.67 -8.60
C ILE A 131 8.88 1.15 -9.23
N ALA A 132 10.05 0.66 -8.79
CA ALA A 132 11.36 1.12 -9.27
C ALA A 132 11.48 1.17 -10.81
N PRO A 133 11.01 0.16 -11.59
CA PRO A 133 11.06 0.23 -13.05
C PRO A 133 10.26 1.39 -13.67
N SER A 134 9.24 1.87 -12.96
CA SER A 134 8.35 2.93 -13.43
C SER A 134 8.87 4.34 -13.09
N ILE A 135 9.62 4.48 -11.99
CA ILE A 135 10.14 5.77 -11.53
C ILE A 135 11.60 6.01 -11.91
N PHE A 136 12.37 4.95 -12.19
CA PHE A 136 13.72 5.02 -12.75
C PHE A 136 13.68 4.57 -14.21
N CYS A 137 13.00 5.37 -15.04
CA CYS A 137 12.94 5.14 -16.48
C CYS A 137 14.38 5.14 -17.04
N PRO A 138 14.84 4.06 -17.68
CA PRO A 138 16.05 4.14 -18.48
C PRO A 138 15.71 4.92 -19.75
N PRO A 139 16.32 6.09 -20.02
CA PRO A 139 16.27 6.63 -21.37
C PRO A 139 16.91 5.60 -22.30
N ASN A 140 16.57 5.63 -23.59
CA ASN A 140 17.06 4.76 -24.67
C ASN A 140 18.61 4.71 -24.83
N SER A 141 19.36 4.33 -23.80
CA SER A 141 20.80 4.21 -23.79
C SER A 141 21.14 2.82 -23.27
N GLY A 142 21.73 2.00 -24.12
CA GLY A 142 22.13 0.61 -23.84
C GLY A 142 23.26 0.46 -22.81
N ILE A 143 23.33 1.32 -21.80
CA ILE A 143 24.33 1.35 -20.72
C ILE A 143 23.57 2.00 -19.54
N SER A 144 22.93 1.30 -18.61
CA SER A 144 23.49 0.35 -17.66
C SER A 144 22.35 -0.47 -17.05
N GLU A 145 22.27 -1.76 -17.38
CA GLU A 145 21.39 -2.73 -16.71
C GLU A 145 21.87 -3.09 -15.29
N ASN A 146 22.94 -2.46 -14.79
CA ASN A 146 23.80 -3.11 -13.80
C ASN A 146 23.49 -2.77 -12.33
N ASN A 147 22.46 -1.98 -12.04
CA ASN A 147 22.18 -1.54 -10.66
C ASN A 147 20.69 -1.66 -10.28
N PHE A 148 20.00 -2.71 -10.77
CA PHE A 148 18.62 -2.97 -10.39
C PHE A 148 18.44 -3.10 -8.87
N THR A 149 19.39 -3.75 -8.20
CA THR A 149 19.44 -3.85 -6.74
C THR A 149 19.50 -2.47 -6.10
N ASN A 150 20.39 -1.58 -6.54
CA ASN A 150 20.54 -0.24 -5.96
C ASN A 150 19.28 0.61 -6.16
N LYS A 151 18.60 0.47 -7.31
CA LYS A 151 17.30 1.11 -7.54
C LYS A 151 16.28 0.63 -6.52
N ILE A 152 16.15 -0.68 -6.34
CA ILE A 152 15.22 -1.29 -5.38
C ILE A 152 15.55 -0.81 -3.97
N SER A 153 16.81 -0.88 -3.56
CA SER A 153 17.27 -0.46 -2.24
C SER A 153 16.99 1.02 -1.98
N PHE A 154 17.25 1.89 -2.97
CA PHE A 154 16.95 3.31 -2.84
C PHE A 154 15.45 3.57 -2.71
N VAL A 155 14.61 2.95 -3.53
CA VAL A 155 13.15 3.10 -3.44
C VAL A 155 12.61 2.55 -2.12
N GLN A 156 13.13 1.40 -1.67
CA GLN A 156 12.77 0.83 -0.37
C GLN A 156 13.12 1.81 0.75
N PHE A 157 14.34 2.35 0.74
CA PHE A 157 14.79 3.35 1.70
C PHE A 157 13.87 4.59 1.73
N LEU A 158 13.43 5.07 0.57
CA LEU A 158 12.48 6.19 0.49
C LEU A 158 11.12 5.87 1.11
N ILE A 159 10.63 4.63 0.98
CA ILE A 159 9.36 4.20 1.58
C ILE A 159 9.50 4.11 3.10
N GLU A 160 10.56 3.48 3.59
CA GLU A 160 10.83 3.28 5.02
C GLU A 160 11.10 4.61 5.76
N ASN A 161 11.74 5.56 5.09
CA ASN A 161 12.08 6.87 5.64
C ASN A 161 11.18 8.00 5.12
N CYS A 162 9.98 7.67 4.61
CA CYS A 162 9.11 8.62 3.93
C CYS A 162 8.82 9.89 4.75
N LEU A 163 8.41 9.74 6.02
CA LEU A 163 8.08 10.88 6.89
C LEU A 163 9.31 11.75 7.17
N LYS A 164 10.47 11.14 7.42
CA LYS A 164 11.72 11.87 7.66
C LYS A 164 12.18 12.65 6.43
N ILE A 165 11.97 12.11 5.23
CA ILE A 165 12.41 12.71 3.96
C ILE A 165 11.44 13.79 3.46
N PHE A 166 10.14 13.49 3.46
CA PHE A 166 9.11 14.30 2.81
C PHE A 166 8.23 15.11 3.77
N GLY A 167 8.41 14.94 5.08
CA GLY A 167 7.64 15.63 6.13
C GLY A 167 6.51 14.77 6.70
N GLU A 168 6.16 15.03 7.96
CA GLU A 168 5.12 14.30 8.72
C GLU A 168 3.69 14.66 8.29
N ASP A 169 3.51 15.87 7.72
CA ASP A 169 2.23 16.40 7.25
C ASP A 169 1.72 15.71 5.97
N ILE A 170 2.54 14.88 5.34
CA ILE A 170 2.21 14.13 4.12
C ILE A 170 0.99 13.23 4.29
N THR A 171 0.82 12.67 5.48
CA THR A 171 -0.27 11.76 5.85
C THR A 171 -1.60 12.52 5.88
N SER A 172 -1.58 13.76 6.40
CA SER A 172 -2.72 14.67 6.43
C SER A 172 -3.12 15.13 5.02
N LEU A 173 -2.15 15.35 4.13
CA LEU A 173 -2.40 15.77 2.75
C LEU A 173 -3.12 14.72 1.89
N LEU A 174 -3.03 13.43 2.26
CA LEU A 174 -3.60 12.32 1.51
C LEU A 174 -4.96 11.84 2.06
N GLY A 175 -5.40 12.41 3.19
CA GLY A 175 -6.75 12.18 3.71
C GLY A 175 -6.95 12.67 5.14
N GLU A 176 -7.47 13.88 5.30
CA GLU A 176 -8.49 14.09 6.33
C GLU A 176 -9.79 13.48 5.81
N SER A 177 -10.10 12.29 6.31
CA SER A 177 -11.48 11.83 6.44
C SER A 177 -11.59 11.19 7.82
N SER A 178 -11.34 11.98 8.86
CA SER A 178 -11.76 11.60 10.20
C SER A 178 -13.26 11.86 10.27
N MET A 179 -14.05 10.81 10.08
CA MET A 179 -15.38 10.78 10.69
C MET A 179 -15.15 10.63 12.20
N SER A 180 -15.00 11.75 12.92
CA SER A 180 -15.36 11.73 14.33
C SER A 180 -16.89 11.80 14.38
N CYS A 181 -17.53 10.67 14.62
CA CYS A 181 -18.83 10.70 15.25
C CYS A 181 -18.61 11.02 16.72
N ASP A 182 -18.43 12.30 17.03
CA ASP A 182 -18.62 12.79 18.39
C ASP A 182 -20.13 12.72 18.67
N ASN A 183 -20.57 11.60 19.21
CA ASN A 183 -21.77 11.59 20.04
C ASN A 183 -21.42 12.39 21.30
N SER A 184 -21.67 13.69 21.27
CA SER A 184 -21.73 14.48 22.49
C SER A 184 -23.00 14.05 23.25
N ASP A 185 -22.78 13.21 24.27
CA ASP A 185 -23.71 13.03 25.39
C ASP A 185 -24.13 14.41 25.91
N ILE A 186 -25.39 14.76 25.74
CA ILE A 186 -26.03 15.80 26.56
C ILE A 186 -26.61 15.07 27.77
N THR A 187 -25.87 15.14 28.87
CA THR A 187 -26.42 14.96 30.21
C THR A 187 -27.14 16.24 30.60
N ASP A 188 -28.45 16.15 30.84
CA ASP A 188 -29.13 17.09 31.72
C ASP A 188 -30.06 16.34 32.66
N SER A 189 -29.98 16.69 33.94
CA SER A 189 -30.58 16.00 35.08
C SER A 189 -31.85 16.71 35.49
N SER A 190 -32.97 15.99 35.64
CA SER A 190 -34.06 16.42 36.52
C SER A 190 -34.89 15.21 37.00
N GLU A 191 -34.71 14.95 38.30
CA GLU A 191 -35.68 14.56 39.33
C GLU A 191 -36.65 13.35 39.14
N ASN A 192 -36.38 12.36 40.00
CA ASN A 192 -37.18 11.24 40.56
C ASN A 192 -38.66 11.57 40.91
N PRO A 193 -39.60 10.58 41.13
CA PRO A 193 -39.34 9.40 41.97
C PRO A 193 -40.08 8.06 41.69
N ALA A 194 -39.41 7.00 42.15
CA ALA A 194 -39.90 5.79 42.82
C ALA A 194 -41.13 5.04 42.26
N VAL A 195 -40.88 3.86 41.65
CA VAL A 195 -41.78 2.71 41.79
C VAL A 195 -40.99 1.41 41.98
N THR A 196 -41.45 0.68 42.99
CA THR A 196 -41.09 -0.63 43.54
C THR A 196 -40.74 -1.77 42.60
N ALA A 197 -39.86 -2.62 43.13
CA ALA A 197 -39.24 -3.83 42.59
C ALA A 197 -40.17 -4.90 42.01
N LYS A 198 -39.64 -5.65 41.02
CA LYS A 198 -39.89 -7.09 40.84
C LYS A 198 -38.67 -7.76 40.15
N PRO A 199 -38.12 -8.87 40.67
CA PRO A 199 -36.94 -9.54 40.11
C PRO A 199 -37.26 -10.36 38.84
N PRO A 200 -36.24 -10.71 38.01
CA PRO A 200 -36.40 -11.44 36.75
C PRO A 200 -36.78 -12.91 36.98
N PRO A 201 -37.55 -13.55 36.08
CA PRO A 201 -37.83 -14.98 36.17
C PRO A 201 -36.62 -15.83 35.74
N GLU A 202 -36.36 -16.90 36.49
CA GLU A 202 -35.32 -17.91 36.26
C GLU A 202 -35.45 -18.64 34.91
N PRO A 203 -34.32 -19.09 34.31
CA PRO A 203 -34.34 -19.92 33.11
C PRO A 203 -34.76 -21.36 33.42
N LYS A 204 -35.70 -21.90 32.63
CA LYS A 204 -36.10 -23.32 32.67
C LYS A 204 -35.02 -24.22 32.03
N PRO A 205 -34.80 -25.43 32.55
CA PRO A 205 -33.80 -26.36 32.03
C PRO A 205 -34.31 -27.02 30.74
N VAL A 206 -33.47 -27.06 29.70
CA VAL A 206 -33.71 -27.89 28.51
C VAL A 206 -32.64 -28.96 28.42
N THR A 207 -33.16 -30.17 28.34
CA THR A 207 -32.60 -31.52 28.41
C THR A 207 -31.40 -31.76 27.49
N GLN A 208 -30.43 -32.51 28.02
CA GLN A 208 -29.32 -33.11 27.27
C GLN A 208 -29.83 -34.02 26.15
N LEU A 209 -29.35 -33.79 24.92
CA LEU A 209 -29.34 -34.79 23.86
C LEU A 209 -27.89 -35.24 23.65
N GLN A 210 -27.65 -36.47 24.12
CA GLN A 210 -26.44 -37.25 23.94
C GLN A 210 -26.24 -37.51 22.43
N ASN A 211 -25.19 -36.97 21.83
CA ASN A 211 -24.74 -37.37 20.51
C ASN A 211 -23.44 -38.16 20.66
N ASP A 212 -23.60 -39.48 20.77
CA ASP A 212 -22.52 -40.46 20.63
C ASP A 212 -22.06 -40.51 19.17
N ALA A 213 -20.96 -39.82 18.85
CA ALA A 213 -20.27 -39.96 17.57
C ALA A 213 -18.90 -40.62 17.80
N LYS A 214 -18.82 -41.88 17.39
CA LYS A 214 -17.66 -42.78 17.39
C LYS A 214 -16.46 -42.18 16.60
N PRO A 215 -15.21 -42.26 17.10
CA PRO A 215 -14.04 -41.80 16.36
C PRO A 215 -13.73 -42.72 15.15
N PRO A 216 -13.15 -42.18 14.06
CA PRO A 216 -12.80 -42.96 12.87
C PRO A 216 -11.64 -43.93 13.14
N PRO A 217 -11.57 -45.07 12.42
CA PRO A 217 -10.53 -46.07 12.63
C PRO A 217 -9.16 -45.59 12.14
N SER A 218 -8.14 -45.88 12.94
CA SER A 218 -6.71 -45.69 12.68
C SER A 218 -6.27 -46.42 11.41
N MET A 219 -5.79 -45.68 10.42
CA MET A 219 -5.10 -46.22 9.24
C MET A 219 -3.72 -46.76 9.65
N GLY A 220 -3.48 -48.06 9.44
CA GLY A 220 -2.19 -48.70 9.66
C GLY A 220 -1.10 -48.21 8.67
N PRO A 221 0.18 -48.42 8.98
CA PRO A 221 1.29 -47.90 8.19
C PRO A 221 1.44 -48.58 6.81
N PRO A 222 2.00 -47.90 5.80
CA PRO A 222 2.13 -48.45 4.44
C PRO A 222 3.15 -49.59 4.38
N SER A 223 2.78 -50.67 3.68
CA SER A 223 3.66 -51.78 3.36
C SER A 223 4.71 -51.36 2.32
N TYR A 224 5.99 -51.49 2.66
CA TYR A 224 7.10 -51.33 1.73
C TYR A 224 7.12 -52.50 0.73
N ILE A 225 7.11 -52.17 -0.55
CA ILE A 225 7.36 -53.10 -1.65
C ILE A 225 8.86 -53.29 -1.79
N SER A 226 9.34 -54.50 -1.54
CA SER A 226 10.72 -54.92 -1.81
C SER A 226 10.92 -55.06 -3.32
N ILE A 227 11.88 -54.32 -3.88
CA ILE A 227 12.42 -54.58 -5.21
C ILE A 227 13.52 -55.63 -5.07
N THR A 228 13.32 -56.79 -5.68
CA THR A 228 14.35 -57.82 -5.88
C THR A 228 14.48 -58.12 -7.36
N GLY A 229 15.72 -58.20 -7.85
CA GLY A 229 16.09 -58.88 -9.09
C GLY A 229 16.44 -57.95 -10.24
#